data_AF-A0A7X7VR30-F1
#
_entry.id   AF-A0A7X7VR30-F1
#
_cell.length_a   1.000
_cell.length_b   1.000
_cell.length_c   1.000
_cell.angle_alpha   90.00
_cell.angle_beta   90.00
_cell.angle_gamma   90.00
#
_symmetry.space_group_name_H-M   'P 1'
#
loop_
_entity.id
_entity.type
_entity.pdbx_description
1 polymer ?
#
loop_
_entity_poly.entity_id
_entity_poly.type
_entity_poly.pdbx_seq_one_letter_code
_entity_poly.pdbx_strand_id
1 'polypeptide(L)'
;MTAESKRLKVTCLISLFFGIVGIFCSLMLPIEIGVSVFAQLSALAASILSIVLGIHGARAANLPSKAKGLRSFALIISILACGTFVFAVYKGHGLTYFAALCLVAAVLDLLVTIFAHVVKRALDRA
;
A
#
# COMPACT_ATOMS: atom_id res chain seq x y z
N MET A 1 6.29 22.75 -8.13
CA MET A 1 5.80 21.36 -7.94
C MET A 1 4.53 21.22 -8.75
N THR A 2 4.45 20.27 -9.68
CA THR A 2 3.27 20.11 -10.56
C THR A 2 2.06 19.57 -9.78
N ALA A 3 0.84 19.86 -10.25
CA ALA A 3 -0.39 19.38 -9.61
C ALA A 3 -0.42 17.84 -9.45
N GLU A 4 0.10 17.12 -10.43
CA GLU A 4 0.23 15.66 -10.41
C GLU A 4 1.20 15.16 -9.32
N SER A 5 2.35 15.83 -9.16
CA SER A 5 3.32 15.51 -8.10
C SER A 5 2.70 15.74 -6.71
N LYS A 6 1.86 16.78 -6.55
CA LYS A 6 1.13 17.04 -5.31
C LYS A 6 0.12 15.93 -5.00
N ARG A 7 -0.64 15.46 -6.01
CA ARG A 7 -1.59 14.33 -5.87
C ARG A 7 -0.88 13.05 -5.46
N LEU A 8 0.21 12.69 -6.13
CA LEU A 8 1.03 11.51 -5.78
C LEU A 8 1.51 11.57 -4.33
N LYS A 9 2.00 12.73 -3.87
CA LYS A 9 2.46 12.91 -2.48
C LYS A 9 1.35 12.72 -1.47
N VAL A 10 0.16 13.26 -1.74
CA VAL A 10 -1.01 13.10 -0.85
C VAL A 10 -1.44 11.63 -0.79
N THR A 11 -1.54 10.94 -1.93
CA THR A 11 -1.89 9.51 -1.95
C THR A 11 -0.88 8.65 -1.19
N CYS A 12 0.42 8.96 -1.31
CA CYS A 12 1.47 8.28 -0.55
C CYS A 12 1.36 8.53 0.95
N LEU A 13 1.00 9.75 1.37
CA LEU A 13 0.76 10.06 2.78
C LEU A 13 -0.48 9.34 3.32
N ILE A 14 -1.53 9.20 2.51
CA ILE A 14 -2.73 8.42 2.89
C ILE A 14 -2.36 6.94 3.05
N SER A 15 -1.64 6.37 2.08
CA SER A 15 -1.12 4.99 2.16
C SER A 15 -0.25 4.77 3.40
N LEU A 16 0.64 5.72 3.72
CA LEU A 16 1.42 5.70 4.96
C LEU A 16 0.54 5.66 6.21
N PHE A 17 -0.46 6.54 6.29
CA PHE A 17 -1.38 6.62 7.43
C PHE A 17 -2.17 5.32 7.62
N PHE A 18 -2.72 4.78 6.53
CA PHE A 18 -3.44 3.51 6.56
C PHE A 18 -2.55 2.34 6.95
N GLY A 19 -1.29 2.33 6.50
CA GLY A 19 -0.32 1.32 6.93
C GLY A 19 -0.04 1.39 8.43
N ILE A 20 0.10 2.59 9.01
CA ILE A 20 0.28 2.75 10.47
C ILE A 20 -0.95 2.24 11.23
N VAL A 21 -2.15 2.64 10.81
CA VAL A 21 -3.41 2.16 11.41
C VAL A 21 -3.52 0.64 11.29
N GLY A 22 -3.17 0.06 10.13
CA GLY A 22 -3.17 -1.38 9.90
C GLY A 22 -2.23 -2.14 10.83
N ILE A 23 -1.05 -1.58 11.14
CA ILE A 23 -0.14 -2.15 12.15
C ILE A 23 -0.79 -2.14 13.54
N PHE A 24 -1.35 -1.02 13.97
CA PHE A 24 -2.02 -0.93 15.28
C PHE A 24 -3.17 -1.93 15.39
N CYS A 25 -4.01 -2.02 14.35
CA CYS A 25 -5.10 -2.98 14.29
C CYS A 25 -4.60 -4.42 14.33
N SER A 26 -3.52 -4.74 13.61
CA SER A 26 -2.93 -6.08 13.61
C SER A 26 -2.33 -6.47 14.97
N LEU A 27 -1.80 -5.51 15.73
CA LEU A 27 -1.18 -5.74 17.04
C LEU A 27 -2.18 -5.73 18.20
N MET A 28 -3.27 -4.96 18.10
CA MET A 28 -4.26 -4.80 19.18
C MET A 28 -5.36 -5.86 19.16
N LEU A 29 -5.56 -6.59 18.07
CA LEU A 29 -6.56 -7.66 17.98
C LEU A 29 -6.02 -8.92 18.68
N PRO A 30 -6.67 -9.39 19.77
CA PRO A 30 -6.25 -10.62 20.43
C PRO A 30 -6.45 -11.82 19.50
N ILE A 31 -5.46 -12.73 19.50
CA ILE A 31 -5.43 -13.99 18.73
C ILE A 31 -6.65 -14.89 19.03
N GLU A 32 -7.38 -14.61 20.12
CA GLU A 32 -8.53 -15.39 20.58
C GLU A 32 -9.76 -15.36 19.65
N ILE A 33 -9.88 -14.42 18.71
CA ILE A 33 -11.03 -14.34 17.80
C ILE A 33 -10.87 -15.28 16.59
N GLY A 34 -10.43 -16.52 16.79
CA GLY A 34 -10.31 -17.51 15.69
C GLY A 34 -9.45 -17.07 14.49
N VAL A 35 -8.68 -15.99 14.64
CA VAL A 35 -7.85 -15.42 13.58
C VAL A 35 -6.58 -16.24 13.53
N SER A 36 -6.28 -16.86 12.38
CA SER A 36 -5.04 -17.59 12.26
C SER A 36 -3.88 -16.61 12.35
N VAL A 37 -2.82 -16.99 13.08
CA VAL A 37 -1.55 -16.23 13.18
C VAL A 37 -1.05 -15.78 11.80
N PHE A 38 -1.31 -16.59 10.77
CA PHE A 38 -1.01 -16.28 9.39
C PHE A 38 -1.77 -15.08 8.81
N ALA A 39 -3.05 -14.88 9.15
CA ALA A 39 -3.83 -13.74 8.69
C ALA A 39 -3.39 -12.44 9.37
N GLN A 40 -2.99 -12.53 10.63
CA GLN A 40 -2.44 -11.41 11.38
C GLN A 40 -1.07 -10.99 10.83
N LEU A 41 -0.21 -11.97 10.51
CA LEU A 41 1.09 -11.74 9.85
C LEU A 41 0.94 -11.17 8.44
N SER A 42 -0.05 -11.63 7.65
CA SER A 42 -0.26 -11.13 6.29
C SER A 42 -0.75 -9.69 6.29
N ALA A 43 -1.68 -9.33 7.19
CA ALA A 43 -2.14 -7.96 7.36
C ALA A 43 -1.03 -7.03 7.86
N LEU A 44 -0.19 -7.51 8.78
CA LEU A 44 1.00 -6.79 9.24
C LEU A 44 1.98 -6.55 8.08
N ALA A 45 2.26 -7.58 7.27
CA ALA A 45 3.13 -7.48 6.10
C ALA A 45 2.58 -6.47 5.08
N ALA A 46 1.29 -6.53 4.73
CA ALA A 46 0.64 -5.57 3.84
C ALA A 46 0.74 -4.13 4.39
N SER A 47 0.53 -3.96 5.69
CA SER A 47 0.62 -2.66 6.36
C SER A 47 2.04 -2.08 6.30
N ILE A 48 3.06 -2.90 6.57
CA ILE A 48 4.48 -2.51 6.45
C ILE A 48 4.80 -2.11 5.01
N LEU A 49 4.36 -2.89 4.03
CA LEU A 49 4.60 -2.60 2.62
C LEU A 49 3.97 -1.26 2.21
N SER A 50 2.75 -0.97 2.65
CA SER A 50 2.09 0.32 2.37
C SER A 50 2.81 1.49 3.04
N ILE A 51 3.37 1.32 4.25
CA ILE A 51 4.23 2.33 4.88
C ILE A 51 5.49 2.58 4.04
N VAL A 52 6.20 1.52 3.65
CA VAL A 52 7.41 1.63 2.84
C VAL A 52 7.09 2.33 1.52
N LEU A 53 5.98 1.96 0.88
CA LEU A 53 5.50 2.62 -0.33
C LEU A 53 5.20 4.11 -0.10
N GLY A 54 4.50 4.45 0.97
CA GLY A 54 4.18 5.82 1.35
C GLY A 54 5.44 6.69 1.56
N ILE A 55 6.45 6.18 2.27
CA ILE A 55 7.72 6.89 2.50
C ILE A 55 8.47 7.10 1.18
N HIS A 56 8.66 6.03 0.41
CA HIS A 56 9.42 6.09 -0.84
C HIS A 56 8.71 6.92 -1.90
N GLY A 57 7.38 6.82 -1.98
CA GLY A 57 6.55 7.58 -2.91
C GLY A 57 6.47 9.07 -2.58
N ALA A 58 6.31 9.44 -1.30
CA ALA A 58 6.35 10.84 -0.89
C ALA A 58 7.72 11.49 -1.15
N ARG A 59 8.82 10.74 -0.99
CA ARG A 59 10.18 11.20 -1.31
C ARG A 59 10.39 11.35 -2.82
N ALA A 60 9.95 10.37 -3.60
CA ALA A 60 10.06 10.40 -5.06
C ALA A 60 9.18 11.50 -5.70
N ALA A 61 8.06 11.88 -5.08
CA ALA A 61 7.26 13.02 -5.51
C ALA A 61 8.02 14.36 -5.39
N ASN A 62 8.95 14.50 -4.43
CA ASN A 62 9.80 15.69 -4.28
C ASN A 62 11.08 15.62 -5.15
N LEU A 63 11.54 14.42 -5.51
CA LEU A 63 12.77 14.18 -6.28
C LEU A 63 12.46 13.33 -7.53
N PRO A 64 12.17 13.97 -8.68
CA PRO A 64 11.72 13.27 -9.88
C PRO A 64 12.74 12.27 -10.45
N SER A 65 14.04 12.47 -10.19
CA SER A 65 15.10 11.51 -10.56
C SER A 65 14.93 10.12 -9.92
N LYS A 66 14.24 10.02 -8.77
CA LYS A 66 13.94 8.75 -8.08
C LYS A 66 12.61 8.11 -8.50
N ALA A 67 11.79 8.80 -9.30
CA ALA A 67 10.48 8.30 -9.72
C ALA A 67 10.55 7.05 -10.65
N LYS A 68 11.70 6.83 -11.32
CA LYS A 68 11.89 5.70 -12.24
C LYS A 68 11.81 4.34 -11.52
N GLY A 69 12.36 4.25 -10.30
CA GLY A 69 12.30 3.04 -9.47
C GLY A 69 10.98 2.89 -8.70
N LEU A 70 10.28 3.99 -8.43
CA LEU A 70 9.03 3.98 -7.66
C LEU A 70 7.94 3.15 -8.34
N ARG A 71 7.83 3.22 -9.68
CA ARG A 71 6.79 2.48 -10.41
C ARG A 71 6.92 0.97 -10.25
N SER A 72 8.10 0.41 -10.50
CA SER A 72 8.31 -1.03 -10.37
C SER A 72 8.13 -1.48 -8.93
N PHE A 73 8.58 -0.67 -7.98
CA PHE A 73 8.44 -0.94 -6.57
C PHE A 73 6.98 -0.93 -6.10
N ALA A 74 6.20 0.08 -6.51
CA ALA A 74 4.76 0.19 -6.22
C ALA A 74 3.94 -0.97 -6.81
N LEU A 75 4.32 -1.41 -8.01
CA LEU A 75 3.69 -2.54 -8.69
C LEU A 75 3.96 -3.85 -7.96
N ILE A 76 5.22 -4.10 -7.56
CA ILE A 76 5.58 -5.29 -6.77
C ILE A 76 4.79 -5.31 -5.46
N ILE A 77 4.74 -4.17 -4.75
CA ILE A 77 3.97 -4.04 -3.51
C ILE A 77 2.48 -4.29 -3.74
N SER A 78 1.90 -3.74 -4.81
CA SER A 78 0.50 -3.97 -5.17
C SER A 78 0.21 -5.45 -5.44
N ILE A 79 1.09 -6.15 -6.16
CA ILE A 79 0.95 -7.59 -6.40
C ILE A 79 1.01 -8.36 -5.08
N LEU A 80 1.95 -8.00 -4.21
CA LEU A 80 2.14 -8.65 -2.92
C LEU A 80 0.93 -8.43 -2.00
N ALA A 81 0.42 -7.20 -1.91
CA ALA A 81 -0.80 -6.86 -1.17
C ALA A 81 -2.02 -7.62 -1.70
N CYS A 82 -2.20 -7.66 -3.03
CA CYS A 82 -3.27 -8.41 -3.65
C CYS A 82 -3.15 -9.94 -3.38
N GLY A 83 -1.93 -10.48 -3.44
CA GLY A 83 -1.65 -11.87 -3.07
C GLY A 83 -2.00 -12.17 -1.61
N THR A 84 -1.66 -11.27 -0.68
CA THR A 84 -2.04 -11.42 0.74
C THR A 84 -3.56 -11.37 0.94
N PHE A 85 -4.28 -10.55 0.18
CA PHE A 85 -5.74 -10.50 0.21
C PHE A 85 -6.36 -11.81 -0.27
N VAL A 86 -5.98 -12.29 -1.46
CA VAL A 86 -6.49 -13.55 -2.03
C VAL A 86 -6.22 -14.72 -1.09
N PHE A 87 -5.01 -14.78 -0.51
CA PHE A 87 -4.66 -15.81 0.46
C PHE A 87 -5.51 -15.76 1.73
N ALA A 88 -5.77 -14.55 2.26
CA ALA A 88 -6.62 -14.36 3.43
C ALA A 88 -8.05 -14.87 3.17
N VAL A 89 -8.64 -14.48 2.03
CA VAL A 89 -9.99 -14.93 1.62
C VAL A 89 -10.01 -16.45 1.43
N TYR A 90 -9.02 -17.02 0.73
CA TYR A 90 -8.93 -18.46 0.46
C TYR A 90 -8.82 -19.31 1.74
N LYS A 91 -8.10 -18.83 2.77
CA LYS A 91 -7.94 -19.55 4.04
C LYS A 91 -9.19 -19.53 4.95
N GLY A 92 -10.35 -19.13 4.42
CA GLY A 92 -11.61 -19.20 5.14
C GLY A 92 -11.87 -17.99 6.04
N HIS A 93 -11.04 -16.94 5.96
CA HIS A 93 -11.31 -15.69 6.67
C HIS A 93 -12.40 -14.85 6.00
N GLY A 94 -13.01 -15.28 4.89
CA GLY A 94 -14.11 -14.58 4.23
C GLY A 94 -13.85 -13.08 4.01
N LEU A 95 -14.90 -12.27 4.10
CA LEU A 95 -14.84 -10.80 4.10
C LEU A 95 -14.64 -10.25 5.52
N THR A 96 -13.75 -10.87 6.30
CA THR A 96 -13.40 -10.37 7.64
C THR A 96 -12.69 -9.02 7.56
N TYR A 97 -12.60 -8.37 8.73
CA TYR A 97 -11.89 -7.12 8.94
C TYR A 97 -10.46 -7.11 8.33
N PHE A 98 -9.73 -8.22 8.43
CA PHE A 98 -8.38 -8.36 7.85
C PHE A 98 -8.38 -8.37 6.32
N ALA A 99 -9.32 -9.09 5.70
CA ALA A 99 -9.47 -9.08 4.25
C ALA A 99 -9.85 -7.67 3.76
N ALA A 100 -10.74 -6.97 4.46
CA ALA A 100 -11.10 -5.59 4.14
C ALA A 100 -9.89 -4.64 4.22
N LEU A 101 -9.04 -4.76 5.24
CA LEU A 101 -7.81 -3.96 5.35
C LEU A 101 -6.82 -4.23 4.22
N CYS A 102 -6.59 -5.52 3.88
CA CYS A 102 -5.73 -5.88 2.76
C CYS A 102 -6.27 -5.35 1.42
N LEU A 103 -7.59 -5.34 1.23
CA LEU A 103 -8.22 -4.77 0.04
C LEU A 103 -7.99 -3.25 -0.05
N VAL A 104 -8.21 -2.52 1.06
CA VAL A 104 -7.98 -1.06 1.11
C VAL A 104 -6.52 -0.73 0.82
N ALA A 105 -5.59 -1.48 1.43
CA ALA A 105 -4.16 -1.33 1.16
C ALA A 105 -3.84 -1.56 -0.33
N ALA A 106 -4.34 -2.65 -0.93
CA ALA A 106 -4.13 -2.94 -2.34
C ALA A 106 -4.69 -1.84 -3.27
N VAL A 107 -5.85 -1.26 -2.95
CA VAL A 107 -6.43 -0.13 -3.71
C VAL A 107 -5.56 1.12 -3.59
N LEU A 108 -5.07 1.43 -2.40
CA LEU A 108 -4.17 2.58 -2.18
C LEU A 108 -2.84 2.40 -2.92
N ASP A 109 -2.25 1.20 -2.86
CA ASP A 109 -1.00 0.89 -3.55
C ASP A 109 -1.17 0.97 -5.08
N LEU A 110 -2.33 0.53 -5.60
CA LEU A 110 -2.69 0.68 -7.00
C LEU A 110 -2.81 2.16 -7.40
N LEU A 111 -3.47 2.99 -6.59
CA LEU A 111 -3.58 4.43 -6.82
C LEU A 111 -2.21 5.10 -6.84
N VAL A 112 -1.32 4.74 -5.91
CA VAL A 112 0.07 5.21 -5.91
C VAL A 112 0.79 4.81 -7.21
N THR A 113 0.59 3.59 -7.68
CA THR A 113 1.16 3.11 -8.95
C THR A 113 0.66 3.91 -10.15
N ILE A 114 -0.65 4.19 -10.21
CA ILE A 114 -1.28 4.99 -11.27
C ILE A 114 -0.72 6.42 -11.26
N PHE A 115 -0.73 7.10 -10.10
CA PHE A 115 -0.22 8.46 -10.01
C PHE A 115 1.29 8.54 -10.28
N ALA A 116 2.08 7.55 -9.87
CA ALA A 116 3.49 7.48 -10.20
C ALA A 116 3.70 7.38 -11.72
N HIS A 117 2.84 6.63 -12.41
CA HIS A 117 2.87 6.56 -13.87
C HIS A 117 2.50 7.90 -14.52
N VAL A 118 1.45 8.58 -14.04
CA VAL A 118 1.02 9.88 -14.57
C VAL A 118 2.09 10.93 -14.39
N VAL A 119 2.67 11.04 -13.19
CA VAL A 119 3.76 11.97 -12.88
C VAL A 119 4.98 11.73 -13.78
N LYS A 120 5.37 10.46 -13.97
CA LYS A 120 6.48 10.12 -14.88
C LYS A 120 6.20 10.56 -16.30
N ARG A 121 5.01 10.27 -16.85
CA ARG A 121 4.63 10.70 -18.20
C ARG A 121 4.60 12.21 -18.35
N ALA A 122 4.19 12.95 -17.32
CA ALA A 122 4.19 14.41 -17.33
C ALA A 122 5.62 14.96 -17.32
N LEU A 123 6.54 14.33 -16.59
CA LEU A 123 7.94 14.71 -16.53
C LEU A 123 8.69 14.41 -17.83
N ASP A 124 8.43 13.25 -18.46
CA ASP A 124 9.04 12.86 -19.74
C ASP A 124 8.58 13.77 -20.91
N ARG A 125 7.53 14.58 -20.72
CA ARG A 125 6.96 15.51 -21.71
C ARG A 125 7.39 16.97 -21.53
N ALA A 126 8.03 17.30 -20.40
CA ALA A 126 8.46 18.65 -20.05
C ALA A 126 9.95 18.84 -20.35
#